data_AF-A0A6V7WY00-F1
#
_entry.id   AF-A0A6V7WY00-F1
#
_cell.length_a   1.000
_cell.length_b   1.000
_cell.length_c   1.000
_cell.angle_alpha   90.00
_cell.angle_beta   90.00
_cell.angle_gamma   90.00
#
_symmetry.space_group_name_H-M   'P 1'
#
loop_
_entity.id
_entity.type
_entity.pdbx_description
1 polymer ?
#
loop_
_entity_poly.entity_id
_entity_poly.type
_entity_poly.pdbx_seq_one_letter_code
_entity_poly.pdbx_strand_id
1 'polypeptide(L)'
;MSKFYAVARGWQTGIYKTWSECQKHVFKFPRASFKKFESEEEAKEFIEKNGVTTIPQFKQAKRVAKTKAKLNLPVCEPDKINEFGLIMKDGVPVVYTDGACSNNGSFGSKAGIGVYWGDDHKWNISAPITGRATNNAAEYTAIIFAMEKAISEGLSCLLIRTDSRLIISSMN
;
A
#
# COMPACT_ATOMS: atom_id res chain seq x y z
N MET A 1 -1.62 -40.20 14.92
CA MET A 1 -0.76 -39.07 15.30
C MET A 1 -1.29 -37.81 14.65
N SER A 2 -1.76 -36.85 15.46
CA SER A 2 -2.14 -35.52 14.97
C SER A 2 -0.87 -34.76 14.62
N LYS A 3 -0.84 -34.11 13.46
CA LYS A 3 0.30 -33.30 13.01
C LYS A 3 -0.11 -31.84 13.18
N PHE A 4 0.75 -31.05 13.82
CA PHE A 4 0.56 -29.62 13.97
C PHE A 4 1.58 -28.88 13.11
N TYR A 5 1.15 -27.79 12.48
CA TYR A 5 1.98 -26.95 11.64
C TYR A 5 2.00 -25.55 12.21
N ALA A 6 3.16 -25.14 12.71
CA ALA A 6 3.32 -23.83 13.30
C ALA A 6 3.90 -22.86 12.27
N VAL A 7 3.27 -21.71 12.08
CA VAL A 7 3.78 -20.61 11.26
C VAL A 7 4.19 -19.47 12.19
N ALA A 8 5.50 -19.30 12.35
CA ALA A 8 6.10 -18.21 13.11
C ALA A 8 6.24 -16.92 12.26
N ARG A 9 6.33 -17.06 10.94
CA ARG A 9 6.40 -15.94 9.98
C ARG A 9 5.75 -16.31 8.66
N GLY A 10 4.70 -15.58 8.28
CA GLY A 10 3.88 -15.82 7.08
C GLY A 10 2.82 -14.74 6.92
N TRP A 11 1.91 -14.91 5.95
CA TRP A 11 0.72 -14.06 5.77
C TRP A 11 -0.19 -14.06 7.00
N GLN A 12 -0.21 -15.17 7.72
CA GLN A 12 -0.86 -15.30 9.02
C GLN A 12 -0.03 -16.25 9.88
N THR A 13 0.24 -15.87 11.13
CA THR A 13 0.94 -16.71 12.10
C THR A 13 -0.06 -17.51 12.94
N GLY A 14 0.34 -18.69 13.37
CA GLY A 14 -0.55 -19.58 14.12
C GLY A 14 -0.23 -21.05 13.94
N ILE A 15 -1.02 -21.91 14.60
CA ILE A 15 -0.89 -23.36 14.55
C ILE A 15 -2.07 -23.92 13.74
N TYR A 16 -1.74 -24.71 12.73
CA TYR A 16 -2.68 -25.33 11.82
C TYR A 16 -2.66 -26.85 11.99
N LYS A 17 -3.81 -27.49 11.84
CA LYS A 17 -3.95 -28.96 11.96
C LYS A 17 -3.70 -29.67 10.62
N THR A 18 -3.70 -28.93 9.52
CA THR A 18 -3.50 -29.47 8.18
C THR A 18 -2.41 -28.70 7.42
N TRP A 19 -1.68 -29.42 6.55
CA TRP A 19 -0.69 -28.79 5.66
C TRP A 19 -1.34 -27.83 4.67
N SER A 20 -2.54 -28.15 4.17
CA SER A 20 -3.25 -27.32 3.20
C SER A 20 -3.57 -25.92 3.75
N GLU A 21 -4.00 -25.83 5.01
CA GLU A 21 -4.22 -24.55 5.69
C GLU A 21 -2.90 -23.82 5.93
N CYS A 22 -1.90 -24.49 6.50
CA CYS A 22 -0.57 -23.91 6.73
C CYS A 22 0.04 -23.34 5.44
N GLN A 23 -0.06 -24.08 4.33
CA GLN A 23 0.52 -23.72 3.04
C GLN A 23 -0.04 -22.39 2.53
N LYS A 24 -1.35 -22.13 2.67
CA LYS A 24 -1.96 -20.85 2.26
C LYS A 24 -1.32 -19.65 2.95
N HIS A 25 -0.88 -19.83 4.20
CA HIS A 25 -0.30 -18.76 5.01
C HIS A 25 1.21 -18.58 4.84
N VAL A 26 1.90 -19.49 4.16
CA VAL A 26 3.36 -19.39 3.91
C VAL A 26 3.72 -19.31 2.43
N PHE A 27 2.81 -19.71 1.54
CA PHE A 27 3.06 -19.79 0.11
C PHE A 27 3.42 -18.41 -0.47
N LYS A 28 4.58 -18.36 -1.14
CA LYS A 28 5.18 -17.15 -1.73
C LYS A 28 5.42 -16.00 -0.74
N PHE A 29 5.37 -16.24 0.57
CA PHE A 29 5.72 -15.22 1.57
C PHE A 29 7.26 -15.12 1.70
N PRO A 30 7.85 -13.93 1.57
CA PRO A 30 9.30 -13.76 1.67
C PRO A 30 9.81 -14.05 3.08
N ARG A 31 10.80 -14.95 3.19
CA ARG A 31 11.39 -15.40 4.47
C ARG A 31 10.35 -16.01 5.43
N ALA A 32 9.43 -16.82 4.90
CA ALA A 32 8.49 -17.56 5.74
C ALA A 32 9.22 -18.49 6.72
N SER A 33 8.73 -18.56 7.96
CA SER A 33 9.23 -19.43 9.01
C SER A 33 8.09 -20.29 9.51
N PHE A 34 8.14 -21.58 9.21
CA PHE A 34 7.13 -22.55 9.62
C PHE A 34 7.77 -23.92 9.86
N LYS A 35 7.19 -24.72 10.75
CA LYS A 35 7.67 -26.06 11.09
C LYS A 35 6.52 -26.97 11.52
N LYS A 36 6.69 -28.27 11.26
CA LYS A 36 5.75 -29.33 11.67
C LYS A 36 6.17 -29.90 13.03
N PHE A 37 5.20 -30.11 13.90
CA PHE A 37 5.33 -30.67 15.25
C PHE A 37 4.34 -31.81 15.47
N GLU A 38 4.63 -32.65 16.45
CA GLU A 38 3.76 -33.76 16.89
C GLU A 38 2.91 -33.38 18.11
N SER A 39 3.32 -32.34 18.84
CA SER A 39 2.60 -31.72 19.96
C SER A 39 2.19 -30.28 19.63
N GLU A 40 1.04 -29.86 20.15
CA GLU A 40 0.58 -28.47 20.05
C GLU A 40 1.42 -27.54 20.93
N GLU A 41 1.94 -28.03 22.06
CA GLU A 41 2.81 -27.25 22.95
C GLU A 41 4.12 -26.86 22.26
N GLU A 42 4.79 -27.81 21.61
CA GLU A 42 6.02 -27.53 20.86
C GLU A 42 5.81 -26.55 19.70
N ALA A 43 4.64 -26.63 19.06
CA ALA A 43 4.23 -25.70 18.01
C ALA A 43 4.05 -24.26 18.53
N LYS A 44 3.53 -24.09 19.76
CA LYS A 44 3.40 -22.77 20.41
C LYS A 44 4.77 -22.17 20.72
N GLU A 45 5.66 -22.95 21.32
CA GLU A 45 7.02 -22.49 21.66
C GLU A 45 7.80 -22.05 20.42
N PHE A 46 7.62 -22.75 19.29
CA PHE A 46 8.25 -22.38 18.02
C PHE A 46 7.81 -21.00 17.52
N ILE A 47 6.52 -20.68 17.66
CA ILE A 47 5.96 -19.37 17.27
C ILE A 47 6.45 -18.29 18.22
N GLU A 48 6.57 -18.57 19.52
CA GLU A 48 7.08 -17.60 20.49
C GLU A 48 8.57 -17.29 20.28
N LYS A 49 9.37 -18.32 19.97
CA LYS A 49 10.82 -18.20 19.76
C LYS A 49 11.20 -17.58 18.41
N ASN A 50 10.45 -17.89 17.36
CA ASN A 50 10.76 -17.44 15.99
C ASN A 50 9.79 -16.38 15.46
N GLY A 51 8.73 -16.09 16.20
CA GLY A 51 7.84 -14.99 15.94
C GLY A 51 8.63 -13.70 16.07
N VAL A 52 8.55 -12.85 15.06
CA VAL A 52 9.16 -11.53 15.14
C VAL A 52 8.50 -10.79 16.30
N THR A 53 9.27 -10.48 17.34
CA THR A 53 8.87 -9.60 18.42
C THR A 53 8.39 -8.29 17.82
N THR A 54 7.08 -8.05 17.90
CA THR A 54 6.40 -6.76 17.74
C THR A 54 6.66 -5.98 16.45
N ILE A 55 5.68 -5.97 15.54
CA ILE A 55 5.16 -4.68 15.09
C ILE A 55 4.68 -3.99 16.38
N PRO A 56 5.03 -2.73 16.70
CA PRO A 56 4.49 -2.06 17.86
C PRO A 56 2.97 -2.21 17.80
N GLN A 57 2.40 -2.71 18.90
CA GLN A 57 0.98 -2.61 19.15
C GLN A 57 0.62 -1.14 18.87
N PHE A 58 -0.14 -0.86 17.80
CA PHE A 58 -0.88 0.39 17.74
C PHE A 58 -1.86 0.31 18.90
N LYS A 59 -1.41 0.77 20.08
CA LYS A 59 -2.31 1.05 21.19
C LYS A 59 -3.37 1.97 20.59
N GLN A 60 -4.62 1.55 20.65
CA GLN A 60 -5.73 2.49 20.53
C GLN A 60 -5.38 3.68 21.41
N ALA A 61 -5.28 4.86 20.78
CA ALA A 61 -5.02 6.08 21.52
C ALA A 61 -6.16 6.23 22.53
N LYS A 62 -5.86 5.99 23.80
CA LYS A 62 -6.72 6.45 24.89
C LYS A 62 -6.84 7.97 24.69
N ARG A 63 -8.08 8.44 24.56
CA ARG A 63 -8.41 9.87 24.59
C ARG A 63 -7.77 10.48 25.85
N VAL A 64 -6.66 11.19 25.68
CA VAL A 64 -6.16 12.12 26.68
C VAL A 64 -6.97 13.40 26.49
N ALA A 65 -7.88 13.65 27.41
CA ALA A 65 -8.57 14.92 27.49
C ALA A 65 -7.56 16.04 27.80
N LYS A 66 -7.54 17.05 26.92
CA LYS A 66 -7.11 18.45 27.09
C LYS A 66 -5.67 18.74 27.57
N THR A 67 -4.91 19.36 26.67
CA THR A 67 -4.46 20.75 26.86
C THR A 67 -4.52 21.49 25.52
N LYS A 68 -5.18 22.66 25.48
CA LYS A 68 -5.21 23.55 24.32
C LYS A 68 -3.81 24.11 24.07
N ALA A 69 -3.03 23.49 23.19
CA ALA A 69 -1.92 24.17 22.53
C ALA A 69 -2.34 24.35 21.07
N LYS A 70 -2.59 25.61 20.66
CA LYS A 70 -2.70 25.98 19.26
C LYS A 70 -1.34 25.70 18.61
N LEU A 71 -1.15 24.51 18.08
CA LEU A 71 -0.10 24.27 17.10
C LEU A 71 -0.68 24.80 15.78
N ASN A 72 -0.23 25.98 15.36
CA ASN A 72 -0.51 26.54 14.03
C ASN A 72 0.21 25.68 12.97
N LEU A 73 -0.21 24.44 12.80
CA LEU A 73 -0.05 23.75 11.54
C LEU A 73 -1.02 24.41 10.56
N PRO A 74 -0.60 24.76 9.33
CA PRO A 74 -1.56 25.14 8.31
C PRO A 74 -2.50 23.95 8.12
N VAL A 75 -3.70 24.07 8.66
CA VAL A 75 -4.80 23.16 8.32
C VAL A 75 -5.06 23.43 6.86
N CYS A 76 -4.66 22.49 5.99
CA CYS A 76 -5.02 22.55 4.58
C CYS A 76 -6.55 22.63 4.55
N GLU A 77 -7.11 23.73 4.03
CA GLU A 77 -8.55 23.79 3.79
C GLU A 77 -8.93 22.54 2.98
N PRO A 78 -10.05 21.86 3.30
CA PRO A 78 -10.46 20.69 2.55
C PRO A 78 -10.53 21.07 1.06
N ASP A 79 -9.75 20.35 0.23
CA ASP A 79 -9.72 20.60 -1.22
C ASP A 79 -11.19 20.58 -1.72
N LYS A 80 -11.62 21.62 -2.44
CA LYS A 80 -13.03 21.78 -2.84
C LYS A 80 -13.38 20.71 -3.85
N ILE A 81 -14.48 19.99 -3.68
CA ILE A 81 -14.96 19.04 -4.68
C ILE A 81 -15.90 19.77 -5.65
N ASN A 82 -15.71 19.60 -6.96
CA ASN A 82 -16.61 20.18 -7.96
C ASN A 82 -17.86 19.29 -8.21
N GLU A 83 -18.79 19.78 -9.02
CA GLU A 83 -20.00 19.06 -9.42
C GLU A 83 -19.74 17.72 -10.15
N PHE A 84 -18.53 17.51 -10.66
CA PHE A 84 -18.09 16.28 -11.31
C PHE A 84 -17.42 15.30 -10.34
N GLY A 85 -17.28 15.64 -9.06
CA GLY A 85 -16.62 14.81 -8.05
C GLY A 85 -15.09 14.89 -8.07
N LEU A 86 -14.51 15.86 -8.79
CA LEU A 86 -13.07 16.09 -8.83
C LEU A 86 -12.63 16.92 -7.63
N ILE A 87 -11.50 16.53 -7.04
CA ILE A 87 -10.79 17.34 -6.06
C ILE A 87 -10.23 18.58 -6.79
N MET A 88 -10.44 19.78 -6.24
CA MET A 88 -9.98 21.05 -6.80
C MET A 88 -9.09 21.80 -5.83
N LYS A 89 -8.02 22.41 -6.35
CA LYS A 89 -7.17 23.36 -5.64
C LYS A 89 -7.02 24.62 -6.47
N ASP A 90 -7.37 25.78 -5.92
CA ASP A 90 -7.24 27.08 -6.59
C ASP A 90 -7.88 27.12 -7.99
N GLY A 91 -9.00 26.42 -8.18
CA GLY A 91 -9.71 26.32 -9.47
C GLY A 91 -9.13 25.30 -10.46
N VAL A 92 -8.09 24.56 -10.08
CA VAL A 92 -7.45 23.53 -10.91
C VAL A 92 -7.80 22.14 -10.38
N PRO A 93 -8.20 21.18 -11.24
CA PRO A 93 -8.39 19.79 -10.84
C PRO A 93 -7.10 19.17 -10.30
N VAL A 94 -7.22 18.41 -9.22
CA VAL A 94 -6.13 17.72 -8.55
C VAL A 94 -6.25 16.22 -8.80
N VAL A 95 -5.14 15.60 -9.18
CA VAL A 95 -5.02 14.15 -9.25
C VAL A 95 -3.83 13.70 -8.41
N TYR A 96 -4.00 12.58 -7.71
CA TYR A 96 -2.94 11.92 -6.98
C TYR A 96 -2.50 10.69 -7.75
N THR A 97 -1.19 10.51 -7.88
CA THR A 97 -0.59 9.39 -8.61
C THR A 97 0.45 8.70 -7.74
N ASP A 98 0.45 7.38 -7.75
CA ASP A 98 1.43 6.52 -7.07
C ASP A 98 1.82 5.34 -7.98
N GLY A 99 3.06 4.90 -7.90
CA GLY A 99 3.63 3.82 -8.70
C GLY A 99 4.43 2.83 -7.87
N ALA A 100 3.86 1.66 -7.60
CA ALA A 100 4.54 0.64 -6.80
C ALA A 100 5.20 -0.44 -7.66
N CYS A 101 6.37 -0.95 -7.21
CA CYS A 101 6.98 -2.15 -7.79
C CYS A 101 7.48 -3.11 -6.69
N SER A 102 7.00 -4.34 -6.74
CA SER A 102 7.49 -5.44 -5.92
C SER A 102 8.73 -6.09 -6.56
N ASN A 103 9.72 -6.42 -5.73
CA ASN A 103 11.03 -6.95 -6.17
C ASN A 103 11.72 -6.05 -7.21
N ASN A 104 11.65 -4.73 -7.02
CA ASN A 104 12.22 -3.75 -7.94
C ASN A 104 13.70 -4.07 -8.26
N GLY A 105 14.03 -4.13 -9.56
CA GLY A 105 15.39 -4.43 -10.04
C GLY A 105 15.76 -5.92 -10.08
N SER A 106 14.85 -6.83 -9.72
CA SER A 106 15.08 -8.28 -9.73
C SER A 106 14.24 -8.99 -10.78
N PHE A 107 14.62 -10.22 -11.14
CA PHE A 107 13.82 -11.07 -12.03
C PHE A 107 12.44 -11.34 -11.43
N GLY A 108 11.40 -11.23 -12.25
CA GLY A 108 10.01 -11.41 -11.82
C GLY A 108 9.43 -10.23 -11.04
N SER A 109 10.03 -9.03 -11.16
CA SER A 109 9.45 -7.80 -10.64
C SER A 109 8.04 -7.57 -11.21
N LYS A 110 7.15 -7.02 -10.37
CA LYS A 110 5.79 -6.66 -10.77
C LYS A 110 5.49 -5.26 -10.31
N ALA A 111 4.98 -4.46 -11.22
CA ALA A 111 4.69 -3.05 -10.98
C ALA A 111 3.24 -2.73 -11.33
N GLY A 112 2.70 -1.71 -10.67
CA GLY A 112 1.34 -1.25 -10.87
C GLY A 112 1.20 0.23 -10.50
N ILE A 113 0.12 0.82 -11.00
CA ILE A 113 -0.22 2.23 -10.81
C ILE A 113 -1.44 2.38 -9.92
N GLY A 114 -1.49 3.50 -9.21
CA GLY A 114 -2.69 4.05 -8.60
C GLY A 114 -2.89 5.48 -9.09
N VAL A 115 -4.10 5.79 -9.54
CA VAL A 115 -4.51 7.16 -9.89
C VAL A 115 -5.82 7.47 -9.18
N TYR A 116 -5.85 8.57 -8.45
CA TYR A 116 -6.95 8.95 -7.58
C TYR A 116 -7.36 10.40 -7.80
N TRP A 117 -8.64 10.60 -8.12
CA TRP A 117 -9.24 11.88 -8.50
C TRP A 117 -10.23 12.43 -7.46
N GLY A 118 -10.69 11.58 -6.53
CA GLY A 118 -11.77 11.87 -5.58
C GLY A 118 -12.39 10.60 -5.00
N ASP A 119 -13.13 10.73 -3.90
CA ASP A 119 -13.84 9.60 -3.28
C ASP A 119 -14.84 9.00 -4.29
N ASP A 120 -14.81 7.68 -4.46
CA ASP A 120 -15.66 6.92 -5.40
C ASP A 120 -15.68 7.48 -6.85
N HIS A 121 -14.65 8.24 -7.24
CA HIS A 121 -14.61 8.87 -8.55
C HIS A 121 -14.43 7.83 -9.66
N LYS A 122 -15.25 7.91 -10.72
CA LYS A 122 -15.26 6.95 -11.85
C LYS A 122 -13.94 6.84 -12.62
N TRP A 123 -13.04 7.81 -12.47
CA TRP A 123 -11.71 7.80 -13.09
C TRP A 123 -10.61 7.23 -12.20
N ASN A 124 -10.92 6.82 -10.97
CA ASN A 124 -9.97 6.14 -10.11
C ASN A 124 -9.57 4.79 -10.73
N ILE A 125 -8.27 4.47 -10.70
CA ILE A 125 -7.77 3.20 -11.23
C ILE A 125 -6.66 2.63 -10.34
N SER A 126 -6.64 1.31 -10.25
CA SER A 126 -5.49 0.53 -9.83
C SER A 126 -5.25 -0.58 -10.84
N ALA A 127 -4.09 -0.59 -11.49
CA ALA A 127 -3.81 -1.49 -12.61
C ALA A 127 -2.34 -1.89 -12.68
N PRO A 128 -2.01 -3.11 -13.17
CA PRO A 128 -0.64 -3.48 -13.46
C PRO A 128 -0.10 -2.73 -14.68
N ILE A 129 1.20 -2.42 -14.70
CA ILE A 129 1.85 -1.87 -15.89
C ILE A 129 2.35 -2.98 -16.81
N THR A 130 2.41 -2.69 -18.11
CA THR A 130 3.04 -3.54 -19.11
C THR A 130 4.49 -3.14 -19.34
N GLY A 131 5.34 -4.10 -19.72
CA GLY A 131 6.75 -3.84 -20.04
C GLY A 131 7.67 -3.93 -18.82
N ARG A 132 8.67 -3.03 -18.74
CA ARG A 132 9.71 -3.08 -17.71
C ARG A 132 9.14 -2.70 -16.34
N ALA A 133 9.00 -3.67 -15.46
CA ALA A 133 8.51 -3.45 -14.10
C ALA A 133 9.61 -2.90 -13.16
N THR A 134 9.67 -1.58 -13.01
CA THR A 134 10.44 -0.87 -11.97
C THR A 134 9.53 0.12 -11.25
N ASN A 135 9.93 0.59 -10.06
CA ASN A 135 9.16 1.61 -9.33
C ASN A 135 9.06 2.90 -10.17
N ASN A 136 10.19 3.41 -10.69
CA ASN A 136 10.17 4.60 -11.56
C ASN A 136 9.24 4.41 -12.78
N ALA A 137 9.27 3.25 -13.45
CA ALA A 137 8.38 3.00 -14.59
C ALA A 137 6.91 3.06 -14.18
N ALA A 138 6.55 2.55 -13.00
CA ALA A 138 5.22 2.66 -12.44
C ALA A 138 4.83 4.13 -12.19
N GLU A 139 5.70 4.90 -11.54
CA GLU A 139 5.46 6.31 -11.23
C GLU A 139 5.20 7.14 -12.49
N TYR A 140 6.07 7.03 -13.50
CA TYR A 140 5.89 7.73 -14.78
C TYR A 140 4.62 7.29 -15.49
N THR A 141 4.31 5.99 -15.48
CA THR A 141 3.10 5.46 -16.12
C THR A 141 1.83 5.97 -15.45
N ALA A 142 1.82 6.11 -14.11
CA ALA A 142 0.67 6.64 -13.39
C ALA A 142 0.37 8.10 -13.79
N ILE A 143 1.41 8.92 -13.96
CA ILE A 143 1.30 10.30 -14.42
C ILE A 143 0.81 10.37 -15.86
N ILE A 144 1.40 9.59 -16.76
CA ILE A 144 0.98 9.54 -18.17
C ILE A 144 -0.50 9.17 -18.25
N PHE A 145 -0.93 8.14 -17.53
CA PHE A 145 -2.33 7.71 -17.51
C PHE A 145 -3.26 8.83 -17.01
N ALA A 146 -2.87 9.53 -15.94
CA ALA A 146 -3.65 10.66 -15.42
C ALA A 146 -3.76 11.81 -16.45
N MET A 147 -2.67 12.13 -17.15
CA MET A 147 -2.65 13.19 -18.18
C MET A 147 -3.48 12.81 -19.40
N GLU A 148 -3.32 11.59 -19.92
CA GLU A 148 -4.14 11.09 -21.04
C GLU A 148 -5.63 11.13 -20.69
N LYS A 149 -5.97 10.72 -19.47
CA LYS A 149 -7.36 10.77 -19.01
C LYS A 149 -7.88 12.20 -18.96
N ALA A 150 -7.10 13.14 -18.41
CA ALA A 150 -7.45 14.56 -18.35
C ALA A 150 -7.71 15.14 -19.75
N ILE A 151 -6.81 14.88 -20.70
CA ILE A 151 -6.93 15.33 -22.09
C ILE A 151 -8.19 14.75 -22.74
N SER A 152 -8.47 13.46 -22.54
CA SER A 152 -9.64 12.79 -23.11
C SER A 152 -10.98 13.37 -22.63
N GLU A 153 -10.98 13.96 -21.43
CA GLU A 153 -12.15 14.56 -20.78
C GLU A 153 -12.18 16.10 -20.93
N GLY A 154 -11.26 16.66 -21.75
CA GLY A 154 -11.23 18.08 -22.07
C GLY A 154 -10.62 18.99 -21.00
N LEU A 155 -9.88 18.44 -20.04
CA LEU A 155 -9.16 19.24 -19.05
C LEU A 155 -7.89 19.84 -19.67
N SER A 156 -7.78 21.17 -19.65
CA SER A 156 -6.63 21.92 -20.17
C SER A 156 -5.55 22.22 -19.12
N CYS A 157 -5.85 21.98 -17.85
CA CYS A 157 -4.93 22.20 -16.73
C CYS A 157 -5.17 21.15 -15.63
N LEU A 158 -4.09 20.67 -15.01
CA LEU A 158 -4.13 19.59 -14.03
C LEU A 158 -3.01 19.77 -13.00
N LEU A 159 -3.34 19.68 -11.71
CA LEU A 159 -2.38 19.64 -10.61
C LEU A 159 -2.11 18.18 -10.22
N ILE A 160 -0.92 17.68 -10.54
CA ILE A 160 -0.52 16.31 -10.20
C ILE A 160 0.22 16.30 -8.86
N ARG A 161 -0.26 15.50 -7.90
CA ARG A 161 0.39 15.23 -6.62
C ARG A 161 0.99 13.83 -6.63
N THR A 162 2.30 13.74 -6.43
CA THR A 162 3.09 12.49 -6.34
C THR A 162 4.15 12.65 -5.24
N ASP A 163 4.58 11.55 -4.64
CA ASP A 163 5.70 11.50 -3.69
C ASP A 163 7.05 11.17 -4.38
N SER A 164 7.04 10.90 -5.69
CA SER A 164 8.24 10.61 -6.47
C SER A 164 9.14 11.84 -6.61
N ARG A 165 10.15 11.92 -5.74
CA ARG A 165 11.18 12.97 -5.79
C ARG A 165 11.88 13.03 -7.14
N LEU A 166 12.08 11.89 -7.81
CA LEU A 166 12.73 11.84 -9.11
C LEU A 166 11.95 12.67 -10.13
N ILE A 167 10.64 12.45 -10.22
CA ILE A 167 9.76 13.21 -11.12
C ILE A 167 9.78 14.69 -10.76
N ILE A 168 9.57 15.02 -9.48
CA ILE A 168 9.56 16.41 -9.01
C ILE A 168 10.87 17.13 -9.34
N SER A 169 12.01 16.45 -9.18
CA SER A 169 13.34 17.01 -9.48
C SER A 169 13.67 17.09 -10.97
N SER A 170 12.99 16.32 -11.82
CA SER A 170 13.27 16.30 -13.27
C SER A 170 12.46 17.36 -14.03
N MET A 171 11.43 17.94 -13.39
CA MET A 171 10.49 18.89 -13.99
C MET A 171 10.68 20.34 -13.51
N ASN A 172 11.51 20.55 -12.49
CA ASN A 172 11.89 21.87 -11.97
C ASN A 172 13.37 22.15 -12.24
#